data_AF-A0A178DCN9-F1
#
_entry.id   AF-A0A178DCN9-F1
#
_cell.length_a   1.000
_cell.length_b   1.000
_cell.length_c   1.000
_cell.angle_alpha   90.00
_cell.angle_beta   90.00
_cell.angle_gamma   90.00
#
_symmetry.space_group_name_H-M   'P 1'
#
loop_
_entity.id
_entity.type
_entity.pdbx_description
1 polymer ?
#
loop_
_entity_poly.entity_id
_entity_poly.type
_entity_poly.pdbx_seq_one_letter_code
_entity_poly.pdbx_strand_id
1 'polypeptide(L)'
;MLPHEIETRCPMCRTFTISTLDPTRERALQRLYPVSYQAREAESQTAEEDGSASTIETLTVHIGNEHTEIRAEQGSNNKHHWKFFIRPSRTDLIEEVQVFLHPTFRNPIVVLEWPPYEIRRLGWGYFTIYANIILKPGYSWVSPEAEGTRDGAPKGKLPLEWTLDFNGRGSQARIRLKVRKEKEGQEAELDIQREHVRRSYARQREVDPDWEER
;
A
#
# COMPACT_ATOMS: atom_id res chain seq x y z
N MET A 1 31.23 10.12 -15.21
CA MET A 1 30.87 10.89 -14.00
C MET A 1 31.77 10.40 -12.89
N LEU A 2 32.41 11.32 -12.18
CA LEU A 2 33.24 10.95 -11.03
C LEU A 2 32.35 10.48 -9.87
N PRO A 3 32.79 9.56 -9.00
CA PRO A 3 31.94 8.94 -7.98
C PRO A 3 31.35 9.89 -6.91
N HIS A 4 31.75 11.16 -6.89
CA HIS A 4 31.46 12.11 -5.80
C HIS A 4 30.92 13.47 -6.29
N GLU A 5 30.46 13.55 -7.53
CA GLU A 5 29.83 14.76 -8.08
C GLU A 5 28.33 14.71 -7.89
N ILE A 6 27.76 15.69 -7.17
CA ILE A 6 26.32 15.84 -7.00
C ILE A 6 25.86 17.00 -7.86
N GLU A 7 25.04 16.71 -8.87
CA GLU A 7 24.39 17.72 -9.68
C GLU A 7 23.11 18.21 -9.01
N THR A 8 23.02 19.52 -8.78
CA THR A 8 21.84 20.16 -8.20
C THR A 8 21.50 21.44 -8.93
N ARG A 9 20.21 21.79 -9.01
CA ARG A 9 19.79 23.11 -9.50
C ARG A 9 19.85 24.10 -8.36
N CYS A 10 20.54 25.22 -8.56
CA CYS A 10 20.60 26.28 -7.56
C CYS A 10 19.17 26.79 -7.26
N PRO A 11 18.72 26.81 -5.99
CA PRO A 11 17.36 27.24 -5.66
C PRO A 11 17.11 28.73 -5.94
N MET A 12 18.17 29.54 -6.07
CA MET A 12 18.07 30.98 -6.32
C MET A 12 17.97 31.31 -7.81
N CYS A 13 18.87 30.76 -8.63
CA CYS A 13 19.00 31.11 -10.05
C CYS A 13 18.63 29.98 -11.01
N ARG A 14 18.27 28.79 -10.49
CA ARG A 14 17.92 27.58 -11.25
C ARG A 14 19.02 27.04 -12.19
N THR A 15 20.20 27.66 -12.19
CA THR A 15 21.38 27.19 -12.91
C THR A 15 21.85 25.85 -12.35
N PHE A 16 22.29 24.95 -13.24
CA PHE A 16 22.91 23.70 -12.84
C PHE A 16 24.26 23.97 -12.18
N THR A 17 24.43 23.44 -10.97
CA THR A 17 25.66 23.53 -10.19
C THR A 17 26.11 22.14 -9.81
N ILE A 18 27.42 21.91 -9.87
CA ILE A 18 28.05 20.66 -9.46
C ILE A 18 28.72 20.93 -8.12
N SER A 19 28.41 20.12 -7.10
CA SER A 19 29.16 20.11 -5.85
C SER A 19 30.04 18.86 -5.79
N THR A 20 31.26 19.05 -5.30
CA THR A 20 32.24 17.99 -5.04
C THR A 20 32.60 18.00 -3.57
N LEU A 21 32.79 16.82 -2.98
CA LEU A 21 33.25 16.70 -1.60
C LEU A 21 34.66 17.28 -1.46
N ASP A 22 34.88 18.17 -0.48
CA ASP A 22 36.21 18.67 -0.11
C ASP A 22 36.65 18.02 1.22
N PRO A 23 37.53 17.00 1.17
CA PRO A 23 37.95 16.27 2.36
C PRO A 23 38.80 17.12 3.31
N THR A 24 39.46 18.16 2.81
CA THR A 24 40.27 19.05 3.65
C THR A 24 39.36 19.93 4.50
N ARG A 25 38.32 20.50 3.86
CA ARG A 25 37.34 21.33 4.54
C ARG A 25 36.51 20.52 5.54
N GLU A 26 36.13 19.30 5.20
CA GLU A 26 35.45 18.37 6.11
C GLU A 26 36.25 18.12 7.39
N ARG A 27 37.54 17.73 7.26
CA ARG A 27 38.43 17.51 8.41
C ARG A 27 38.67 18.77 9.24
N ALA A 28 38.64 19.95 8.62
CA ALA A 28 38.73 21.21 9.35
C ALA A 28 37.46 21.46 10.18
N LEU A 29 36.28 21.22 9.61
CA LEU A 29 35.00 21.36 10.29
C LEU A 29 34.84 20.36 11.44
N GLN A 30 35.25 19.11 11.26
CA GLN A 30 35.23 18.10 12.33
C GLN A 30 36.07 18.55 13.55
N ARG A 31 37.23 19.15 13.30
CA ARG A 31 38.10 19.68 14.38
C ARG A 31 37.51 20.91 15.07
N LEU A 32 36.82 21.78 14.33
CA LEU A 32 36.19 22.99 14.88
C LEU A 32 34.90 22.69 15.66
N TYR A 33 34.17 21.63 15.27
CA TYR A 33 32.86 21.30 15.83
C TYR A 33 32.75 19.83 16.26
N PRO A 34 33.61 19.35 17.18
CA PRO A 34 33.68 17.94 17.54
C PRO A 34 32.39 17.42 18.18
N VAL A 35 31.74 18.21 19.04
CA VAL A 35 30.50 17.82 19.72
C VAL A 35 29.36 17.63 18.72
N SER A 36 29.22 18.53 17.75
CA SER A 36 28.17 18.45 16.73
C SER A 36 28.33 17.24 15.81
N TYR A 37 29.57 16.89 15.48
CA TYR A 37 29.87 15.68 14.70
C TYR A 37 29.62 14.40 15.51
N GLN A 38 30.04 14.36 16.77
CA GLN A 38 29.76 13.22 17.66
C GLN A 38 28.26 13.00 17.87
N ALA A 39 27.48 14.06 18.07
CA ALA A 39 26.03 13.97 18.18
C ALA A 39 25.40 13.40 16.89
N ARG A 40 25.84 13.88 15.72
CA ARG A 40 25.39 13.37 14.42
C ARG A 40 25.78 11.91 14.18
N GLU A 41 26.98 11.51 14.60
CA GLU A 41 27.42 10.11 14.54
C GLU A 41 26.58 9.23 15.46
N ALA A 42 26.29 9.68 16.69
CA ALA A 42 25.41 8.96 17.61
C ALA A 42 23.98 8.83 17.08
N GLU A 43 23.41 9.89 16.47
CA GLU A 43 22.12 9.85 15.76
C GLU A 43 22.13 8.87 14.58
N SER A 44 23.24 8.81 13.84
CA SER A 44 23.40 7.88 12.71
C SER A 44 23.54 6.43 13.19
N GLN A 45 24.31 6.19 14.25
CA GLN A 45 24.49 4.87 14.86
C GLN A 45 23.20 4.35 15.49
N THR A 46 22.44 5.19 16.19
CA THR A 46 21.11 4.80 16.69
C THR A 46 20.15 4.52 15.53
N ALA A 47 20.19 5.30 14.44
CA ALA A 47 19.41 5.01 13.24
C ALA A 47 19.87 3.74 12.50
N GLU A 48 21.15 3.37 12.57
CA GLU A 48 21.71 2.13 11.99
C GLU A 48 21.48 0.91 12.87
N GLU A 49 21.50 1.05 14.20
CA GLU A 49 21.17 -0.01 15.17
C GLU A 49 19.67 -0.36 15.12
N ASP A 50 18.80 0.65 15.02
CA ASP A 50 17.35 0.50 14.85
C ASP A 50 16.98 0.16 13.38
N GLY A 51 17.88 0.47 12.44
CA GLY A 51 17.72 0.29 10.98
C GLY A 51 18.56 -0.83 10.37
N SER A 52 19.15 -1.71 11.18
CA SER A 52 20.06 -2.77 10.74
C SER A 52 19.38 -3.73 9.74
N ALA A 53 19.70 -3.52 8.45
CA ALA A 53 19.37 -4.33 7.26
C ALA A 53 17.88 -4.50 6.90
N SER A 54 17.00 -3.53 7.16
CA SER A 54 15.65 -3.57 6.58
C SER A 54 15.70 -3.27 5.08
N THR A 55 15.35 -4.24 4.23
CA THR A 55 15.32 -4.05 2.77
C THR A 55 14.02 -3.34 2.41
N ILE A 56 14.13 -2.13 1.84
CA ILE A 56 12.98 -1.40 1.30
C ILE A 56 12.80 -1.81 -0.17
N GLU A 57 11.64 -2.37 -0.46
CA GLU A 57 11.24 -2.82 -1.79
C GLU A 57 10.16 -1.90 -2.36
N THR A 58 10.13 -1.74 -3.69
CA THR A 58 9.07 -0.98 -4.36
C THR A 58 7.95 -1.91 -4.80
N LEU A 59 6.72 -1.62 -4.40
CA LEU A 59 5.52 -2.31 -4.85
C LEU A 59 4.69 -1.38 -5.74
N THR A 60 4.47 -1.76 -6.99
CA THR A 60 3.49 -1.06 -7.85
C THR A 60 2.11 -1.67 -7.63
N VAL A 61 1.09 -0.84 -7.43
CA VAL A 61 -0.31 -1.25 -7.30
C VAL A 61 -1.14 -0.52 -8.34
N HIS A 62 -1.94 -1.27 -9.10
CA HIS A 62 -2.97 -0.73 -9.96
C HIS A 62 -4.32 -0.83 -9.25
N ILE A 63 -4.93 0.31 -8.96
CA ILE A 63 -6.28 0.39 -8.39
C ILE A 63 -7.20 0.99 -9.44
N GLY A 64 -8.40 0.45 -9.57
CA GLY A 64 -9.31 0.94 -10.57
C GLY A 64 -10.65 0.22 -10.59
N ASN A 65 -11.48 0.62 -11.53
CA ASN A 65 -12.68 -0.10 -11.85
C ASN A 65 -12.91 -0.22 -13.36
N GLU A 66 -13.49 -1.34 -13.75
CA GLU A 66 -14.07 -1.55 -15.06
C GLU A 66 -15.60 -1.42 -14.96
N HIS A 67 -16.24 -1.02 -16.04
CA HIS A 67 -17.68 -0.80 -16.09
C HIS A 67 -18.28 -1.24 -17.43
N THR A 68 -19.49 -1.76 -17.39
CA THR A 68 -20.37 -1.98 -18.54
C THR A 68 -21.81 -1.62 -18.15
N GLU A 69 -22.51 -0.90 -19.02
CA GLU A 69 -23.93 -0.61 -18.82
C GLU A 69 -24.77 -1.82 -19.23
N ILE A 70 -25.68 -2.24 -18.35
CA ILE A 70 -26.61 -3.33 -18.56
C ILE A 70 -28.04 -2.79 -18.57
N ARG A 71 -28.95 -3.54 -19.22
CA ARG A 71 -30.37 -3.23 -19.14
C ARG A 71 -30.84 -3.55 -17.73
N ALA A 72 -31.30 -2.53 -17.00
CA ALA A 72 -31.88 -2.73 -15.69
C ALA A 72 -33.18 -3.54 -15.80
N GLU A 73 -33.39 -4.45 -14.84
CA GLU A 73 -34.66 -5.16 -14.68
C GLU A 73 -35.80 -4.18 -14.36
N GLN A 74 -37.05 -4.56 -14.67
CA GLN A 74 -38.19 -3.67 -14.44
C GLN A 74 -38.30 -3.30 -12.96
N GLY A 75 -38.18 -2.00 -12.68
CA GLY A 75 -38.22 -1.44 -11.32
C GLY A 75 -36.87 -1.29 -10.62
N SER A 76 -35.76 -1.68 -11.26
CA SER A 76 -34.40 -1.49 -10.73
C SER A 76 -33.71 -0.29 -11.38
N ASN A 77 -33.00 0.50 -10.58
CA ASN A 77 -32.10 1.56 -11.08
C ASN A 77 -30.66 1.05 -11.29
N ASN A 78 -30.39 -0.22 -10.98
CA ASN A 78 -29.07 -0.82 -11.09
C ASN A 78 -28.77 -1.16 -12.56
N LYS A 79 -28.17 -0.21 -13.26
CA LYS A 79 -27.80 -0.31 -14.68
C LYS A 79 -26.30 -0.41 -14.91
N HIS A 80 -25.48 -0.24 -13.88
CA HIS A 80 -24.03 -0.33 -13.98
C HIS A 80 -23.57 -1.67 -13.44
N HIS A 81 -23.08 -2.55 -14.32
CA HIS A 81 -22.29 -3.71 -13.90
C HIS A 81 -20.83 -3.27 -13.83
N TRP A 82 -20.26 -3.30 -12.63
CA TRP A 82 -18.93 -2.75 -12.39
C TRP A 82 -18.05 -3.74 -11.66
N LYS A 83 -16.75 -3.62 -11.92
CA LYS A 83 -15.71 -4.44 -11.34
C LYS A 83 -14.65 -3.55 -10.72
N PHE A 84 -14.56 -3.51 -9.40
CA PHE A 84 -13.45 -2.87 -8.71
C PHE A 84 -12.30 -3.87 -8.58
N PHE A 85 -11.05 -3.41 -8.74
CA PHE A 85 -9.88 -4.25 -8.63
C PHE A 85 -8.70 -3.54 -7.95
N ILE A 86 -7.89 -4.34 -7.25
CA ILE A 86 -6.56 -3.97 -6.79
C ILE A 86 -5.56 -5.00 -7.32
N ARG A 87 -4.66 -4.57 -8.20
CA ARG A 87 -3.66 -5.44 -8.84
C ARG A 87 -2.26 -5.03 -8.40
N PRO A 88 -1.73 -5.60 -7.30
CA PRO A 88 -0.35 -5.42 -6.91
C PRO A 88 0.58 -6.16 -7.86
N SER A 89 1.76 -5.60 -8.13
CA SER A 89 2.84 -6.23 -8.91
C SER A 89 3.43 -7.46 -8.22
N ARG A 90 3.31 -7.55 -6.89
CA ARG A 90 3.71 -8.67 -6.06
C ARG A 90 2.57 -9.05 -5.12
N THR A 91 1.89 -10.14 -5.44
CA THR A 91 0.79 -10.69 -4.64
C THR A 91 1.30 -11.48 -3.44
N ASP A 92 2.55 -11.95 -3.49
CA ASP A 92 3.19 -12.70 -2.41
C ASP A 92 3.39 -11.89 -1.12
N LEU A 93 3.40 -10.56 -1.22
CA LEU A 93 3.50 -9.64 -0.08
C LEU A 93 2.15 -9.28 0.55
N ILE A 94 1.06 -9.50 -0.18
CA ILE A 94 -0.29 -9.13 0.26
C ILE A 94 -0.89 -10.32 1.01
N GLU A 95 -1.41 -10.06 2.20
CA GLU A 95 -2.19 -11.03 2.96
C GLU A 95 -3.64 -11.00 2.50
N GLU A 96 -4.26 -9.83 2.52
CA GLU A 96 -5.63 -9.65 2.08
C GLU A 96 -5.91 -8.19 1.68
N VAL A 97 -7.02 -8.03 0.97
CA VAL A 97 -7.61 -6.74 0.66
C VAL A 97 -9.01 -6.69 1.26
N GLN A 98 -9.24 -5.77 2.19
CA GLN A 98 -10.58 -5.53 2.76
C GLN A 98 -11.23 -4.38 2.02
N VAL A 99 -12.34 -4.63 1.35
CA VAL A 99 -13.10 -3.64 0.57
C VAL A 99 -14.36 -3.27 1.33
N PHE A 100 -14.53 -1.97 1.56
CA PHE A 100 -15.68 -1.38 2.23
C PHE A 100 -16.54 -0.68 1.18
N LEU A 101 -17.67 -1.31 0.89
CA LEU A 101 -18.73 -0.81 0.04
C LEU A 101 -19.70 0.06 0.85
N HIS A 102 -20.54 0.79 0.14
CA HIS A 102 -21.59 1.59 0.75
C HIS A 102 -22.56 0.71 1.58
N PRO A 103 -23.11 1.17 2.73
CA PRO A 103 -24.00 0.36 3.57
C PRO A 103 -25.29 -0.12 2.91
N THR A 104 -25.66 0.43 1.75
CA THR A 104 -26.82 -0.03 0.97
C THR A 104 -26.58 -1.38 0.30
N PHE A 105 -25.32 -1.82 0.19
CA PHE A 105 -25.01 -3.16 -0.27
C PHE A 105 -25.28 -4.16 0.85
N ARG A 106 -25.90 -5.29 0.50
CA ARG A 106 -26.27 -6.34 1.47
C ARG A 106 -25.07 -6.87 2.26
N ASN A 107 -23.91 -6.96 1.61
CA ASN A 107 -22.63 -7.23 2.25
C ASN A 107 -21.68 -6.05 1.98
N PRO A 108 -21.63 -5.06 2.89
CA PRO A 108 -20.84 -3.85 2.68
C PRO A 108 -19.34 -4.06 2.94
N ILE A 109 -18.92 -5.22 3.46
CA ILE A 109 -17.51 -5.52 3.76
C ILE A 109 -17.13 -6.82 3.08
N VAL A 110 -16.22 -6.74 2.12
CA VAL A 110 -15.73 -7.90 1.35
C VAL A 110 -14.25 -8.07 1.61
N VAL A 111 -13.82 -9.26 2.04
CA VAL A 111 -12.41 -9.59 2.27
C VAL A 111 -11.92 -10.49 1.15
N LEU A 112 -10.80 -10.11 0.54
CA LEU A 112 -10.20 -10.78 -0.61
C LEU A 112 -8.79 -11.26 -0.22
N GLU A 113 -8.67 -12.54 0.08
CA GLU A 113 -7.40 -13.15 0.50
C GLU A 113 -6.49 -13.50 -0.68
N TRP A 114 -7.09 -13.77 -1.84
CA TRP A 114 -6.38 -14.32 -3.00
C TRP A 114 -6.48 -13.39 -4.21
N PRO A 115 -5.40 -13.27 -5.01
CA PRO A 115 -5.48 -12.56 -6.27
C PRO A 115 -6.52 -13.21 -7.18
N PRO A 116 -7.24 -12.43 -8.01
CA PRO A 116 -6.90 -11.08 -8.47
C PRO A 116 -7.47 -9.89 -7.66
N TYR A 117 -7.90 -10.09 -6.40
CA TYR A 117 -8.45 -9.03 -5.52
C TYR A 117 -9.45 -8.10 -6.25
N GLU A 118 -10.48 -8.72 -6.84
CA GLU A 118 -11.54 -8.00 -7.56
C GLU A 118 -12.92 -8.35 -7.00
N ILE A 119 -13.84 -7.40 -7.11
CA ILE A 119 -15.25 -7.58 -6.78
C ILE A 119 -16.11 -7.11 -7.95
N ARG A 120 -17.24 -7.77 -8.17
CA ARG A 120 -18.24 -7.39 -9.16
C ARG A 120 -19.57 -7.19 -8.47
N ARG A 121 -20.26 -6.10 -8.81
CA ARG A 121 -21.59 -5.79 -8.29
C ARG A 121 -22.35 -4.93 -9.30
N LEU A 122 -23.65 -4.81 -9.03
CA LEU A 122 -24.53 -3.89 -9.71
C LEU A 122 -24.67 -2.59 -8.92
N GLY A 123 -24.78 -1.46 -9.61
CA GLY A 123 -24.98 -0.15 -8.99
C GLY A 123 -25.72 0.83 -9.89
N TRP A 124 -26.16 1.93 -9.31
CA TRP A 124 -26.99 2.94 -9.97
C TRP A 124 -26.31 4.30 -10.14
N GLY A 125 -25.15 4.53 -9.51
CA GLY A 125 -24.47 5.83 -9.54
C GLY A 125 -23.09 5.78 -8.87
N TYR A 126 -22.40 6.93 -8.87
CA TYR A 126 -21.04 7.12 -8.37
C TYR A 126 -20.94 6.96 -6.85
N PHE A 127 -19.94 6.21 -6.37
CA PHE A 127 -19.59 6.13 -4.96
C PHE A 127 -18.10 5.86 -4.78
N THR A 128 -17.60 6.23 -3.60
CA THR A 128 -16.23 5.96 -3.17
C THR A 128 -16.18 4.62 -2.45
N ILE A 129 -15.26 3.78 -2.89
CA ILE A 129 -14.89 2.53 -2.24
C ILE A 129 -13.66 2.82 -1.39
N TYR A 130 -13.71 2.40 -0.13
CA TYR A 130 -12.53 2.35 0.73
C TYR A 130 -11.98 0.93 0.70
N ALA A 131 -10.66 0.79 0.59
CA ALA A 131 -10.00 -0.50 0.59
C ALA A 131 -8.75 -0.47 1.47
N ASN A 132 -8.60 -1.45 2.35
CA ASN A 132 -7.38 -1.66 3.10
C ASN A 132 -6.55 -2.75 2.43
N ILE A 133 -5.31 -2.44 2.06
CA ILE A 133 -4.34 -3.45 1.65
C ILE A 133 -3.54 -3.86 2.89
N ILE A 134 -3.64 -5.13 3.27
CA ILE A 134 -2.93 -5.69 4.42
C ILE A 134 -1.75 -6.51 3.91
N LEU A 135 -0.56 -6.18 4.40
CA LEU A 135 0.66 -6.93 4.12
C LEU A 135 0.73 -8.16 4.99
N LYS A 136 1.44 -9.18 4.50
CA LYS A 136 1.82 -10.31 5.35
C LYS A 136 2.72 -9.84 6.50
N PRO A 137 2.70 -10.54 7.65
CA PRO A 137 3.66 -10.38 8.72
C PRO A 137 5.10 -10.41 8.20
N GLY A 138 5.96 -9.69 8.89
CA GLY A 138 7.32 -9.46 8.41
C GLY A 138 7.40 -8.37 7.34
N TYR A 139 6.29 -7.69 6.99
CA TYR A 139 6.31 -6.54 6.10
C TYR A 139 5.54 -5.35 6.68
N SER A 140 6.04 -4.15 6.42
CA SER A 140 5.39 -2.90 6.79
C SER A 140 5.39 -1.89 5.65
N TRP A 141 4.35 -1.04 5.59
CA TRP A 141 4.26 0.03 4.62
C TRP A 141 5.15 1.20 5.01
N VAL A 142 5.96 1.66 4.07
CA VAL A 142 6.72 2.92 4.21
C VAL A 142 5.87 4.06 3.65
N SER A 143 4.72 4.29 4.28
CA SER A 143 3.80 5.40 4.01
C SER A 143 3.43 6.13 5.30
N PRO A 144 3.20 7.46 5.28
CA PRO A 144 2.61 8.19 6.41
C PRO A 144 1.15 7.80 6.66
N GLU A 145 0.42 7.38 5.62
CA GLU A 145 -0.99 6.97 5.68
C GLU A 145 -1.18 5.54 6.20
N ALA A 146 -0.08 4.81 6.39
CA ALA A 146 -0.13 3.44 6.86
C ALA A 146 -0.51 3.35 8.33
N GLU A 147 -1.40 2.42 8.65
CA GLU A 147 -1.94 2.17 9.96
C GLU A 147 -1.52 0.78 10.48
N GLY A 148 -1.60 0.58 11.79
CA GLY A 148 -1.43 -0.74 12.38
C GLY A 148 -2.54 -1.72 11.97
N THR A 149 -2.21 -3.00 11.90
CA THR A 149 -3.23 -4.07 11.84
C THR A 149 -3.79 -4.34 13.23
N ARG A 150 -4.92 -5.05 13.31
CA ARG A 150 -5.50 -5.46 14.60
C ARG A 150 -4.58 -6.40 15.39
N ASP A 151 -3.72 -7.12 14.68
CA ASP A 151 -2.76 -8.07 15.25
C ASP A 151 -1.50 -7.39 15.79
N GLY A 152 -1.49 -6.05 15.82
CA GLY A 152 -0.40 -5.25 16.39
C GLY A 152 0.77 -5.01 15.45
N ALA A 153 0.71 -5.43 14.18
CA ALA A 153 1.77 -5.15 13.22
C ALA A 153 1.76 -3.64 12.88
N PRO A 154 2.82 -2.88 13.24
CA PRO A 154 2.87 -1.45 12.97
C PRO A 154 2.93 -1.22 11.46
N LYS A 155 2.08 -0.31 10.96
CA LYS A 155 2.02 0.02 9.53
C LYS A 155 1.80 -1.20 8.61
N GLY A 156 1.17 -2.28 9.08
CA GLY A 156 0.84 -3.43 8.23
C GLY A 156 -0.35 -3.21 7.28
N LYS A 157 -1.12 -2.14 7.50
CA LYS A 157 -2.33 -1.81 6.74
C LYS A 157 -2.19 -0.48 6.00
N LEU A 158 -2.56 -0.44 4.73
CA LEU A 158 -2.63 0.81 3.95
C LEU A 158 -4.07 1.05 3.49
N PRO A 159 -4.76 2.07 4.05
CA PRO A 159 -6.03 2.53 3.54
C PRO A 159 -5.85 3.21 2.18
N LEU A 160 -6.72 2.86 1.23
CA LEU A 160 -6.85 3.47 -0.08
C LEU A 160 -8.31 3.85 -0.32
N GLU A 161 -8.50 4.92 -1.07
CA GLU A 161 -9.81 5.34 -1.54
C GLU A 161 -9.87 5.33 -3.07
N TRP A 162 -11.02 4.93 -3.60
CA TRP A 162 -11.26 4.92 -5.04
C TRP A 162 -12.70 5.31 -5.35
N THR A 163 -12.88 6.43 -6.06
CA THR A 163 -14.19 6.80 -6.60
C THR A 163 -14.42 6.05 -7.90
N LEU A 164 -15.48 5.23 -7.95
CA LEU A 164 -15.83 4.50 -9.17
C LEU A 164 -16.12 5.47 -10.31
N ASP A 165 -15.56 5.18 -11.47
CA ASP A 165 -15.85 5.91 -12.71
C ASP A 165 -16.71 5.05 -13.63
N PHE A 166 -17.87 5.57 -14.04
CA PHE A 166 -18.76 4.91 -14.98
C PHE A 166 -18.73 5.54 -16.38
N ASN A 167 -17.77 6.42 -16.64
CA ASN A 167 -17.55 6.93 -17.98
C ASN A 167 -16.78 5.90 -18.81
N GLY A 168 -17.27 5.61 -20.02
CA GLY A 168 -16.63 4.69 -20.95
C GLY A 168 -16.54 3.26 -20.39
N ARG A 169 -15.32 2.78 -20.13
CA ARG A 169 -15.06 1.45 -19.55
C ARG A 169 -14.65 1.52 -18.08
N GLY A 170 -14.71 2.70 -17.45
CA GLY A 170 -14.13 2.99 -16.13
C GLY A 170 -12.69 3.51 -16.20
N SER A 171 -12.06 3.65 -15.03
CA SER A 171 -10.74 4.26 -14.91
C SER A 171 -9.83 3.48 -13.95
N GLN A 172 -8.54 3.78 -14.01
CA GLN A 172 -7.54 3.16 -13.13
C GLN A 172 -6.36 4.12 -12.87
N ALA A 173 -5.71 3.94 -11.73
CA ALA A 173 -4.49 4.63 -11.34
C ALA A 173 -3.36 3.63 -11.05
N ARG A 174 -2.13 4.06 -11.30
CA ARG A 174 -0.90 3.31 -10.94
C ARG A 174 -0.21 4.02 -9.78
N ILE A 175 -0.12 3.36 -8.64
CA ILE A 175 0.50 3.86 -7.42
C ILE A 175 1.82 3.11 -7.20
N ARG A 176 2.90 3.83 -6.90
CA ARG A 176 4.19 3.25 -6.52
C ARG A 176 4.37 3.40 -5.02
N LEU A 177 4.32 2.28 -4.31
CA LEU A 177 4.43 2.19 -2.87
C LEU A 177 5.79 1.62 -2.47
N LYS A 178 6.17 1.84 -1.22
CA LYS A 178 7.38 1.29 -0.61
C LYS A 178 6.99 0.37 0.54
N VAL A 179 7.58 -0.81 0.57
CA VAL A 179 7.38 -1.84 1.59
C VAL A 179 8.73 -2.13 2.24
N ARG A 180 8.76 -2.33 3.54
CA ARG A 180 9.94 -2.71 4.31
C ARG A 180 9.77 -4.15 4.78
N LYS A 181 10.80 -5.00 4.60
CA LYS A 181 10.87 -6.31 5.26
C LYS A 181 11.41 -6.15 6.68
N GLU A 182 10.64 -6.59 7.66
CA GLU A 182 10.98 -6.68 9.09
C GLU A 182 11.73 -8.00 9.37
N LYS A 183 12.51 -8.07 10.45
CA LYS A 183 13.38 -9.23 10.75
C LYS A 183 12.59 -10.52 11.04
N GLU A 184 13.11 -11.65 10.55
CA GLU A 184 12.56 -13.00 10.77
C GLU A 184 12.59 -13.40 12.26
N GLY A 185 11.45 -13.85 12.80
CA GLY A 185 11.35 -14.31 14.19
C GLY A 185 9.95 -14.41 14.81
N GLN A 186 8.91 -13.87 14.16
CA GLN A 186 7.52 -13.88 14.67
C GLN A 186 6.52 -14.66 13.78
N GLU A 187 7.00 -15.36 12.77
CA GLU A 187 6.18 -15.93 11.68
C GLU A 187 5.28 -17.10 12.14
N ALA A 188 5.76 -17.95 13.05
CA ALA A 188 5.07 -19.19 13.43
C ALA A 188 3.85 -18.98 14.35
N GLU A 189 3.86 -17.96 15.21
CA GLU A 189 2.78 -17.70 16.16
C GLU A 189 1.60 -16.96 15.50
N LEU A 190 1.91 -16.11 14.51
CA LEU A 190 0.92 -15.42 13.67
C LEU A 190 0.21 -16.40 12.72
N ASP A 191 0.89 -17.44 12.22
CA ASP A 191 0.31 -18.48 11.37
C ASP A 191 -0.79 -19.32 12.08
N ILE A 192 -0.74 -19.48 13.41
CA ILE A 192 -1.78 -20.19 14.17
C ILE A 192 -3.05 -19.33 14.34
N GLN A 193 -2.90 -18.03 14.64
CA GLN A 193 -4.05 -17.13 14.73
C GLN A 193 -4.78 -16.98 13.37
N ARG A 194 -4.02 -17.04 12.26
CA ARG A 194 -4.49 -16.99 10.88
C ARG A 194 -5.43 -18.13 10.48
N GLU A 195 -5.21 -19.35 10.97
CA GLU A 195 -6.08 -20.47 10.62
C GLU A 195 -7.50 -20.33 11.20
N HIS A 196 -7.62 -19.62 12.33
CA HIS A 196 -8.90 -19.34 12.96
C HIS A 196 -9.73 -18.31 12.19
N VAL A 197 -9.07 -17.32 11.60
CA VAL A 197 -9.69 -16.28 10.78
C VAL A 197 -10.14 -16.85 9.42
N ARG A 198 -9.32 -17.70 8.78
CA ARG A 198 -9.66 -18.42 7.53
C ARG A 198 -10.98 -19.20 7.63
N ARG A 199 -11.24 -19.84 8.77
CA ARG A 199 -12.49 -20.60 9.02
C ARG A 199 -13.73 -19.71 9.14
N SER A 200 -13.55 -18.44 9.50
CA SER A 200 -14.63 -17.45 9.59
C SER A 200 -15.03 -16.94 8.20
N TYR A 201 -14.04 -16.72 7.33
CA TYR A 201 -14.25 -16.15 5.99
C TYR A 201 -14.69 -17.17 4.93
N ALA A 202 -14.27 -18.44 5.02
CA ALA A 202 -14.83 -19.52 4.20
C ALA A 202 -16.37 -19.58 4.31
N ARG A 203 -16.87 -19.29 5.51
CA ARG A 203 -18.31 -19.19 5.81
C ARG A 203 -18.98 -17.98 5.14
N GLN A 204 -18.25 -16.89 4.91
CA GLN A 204 -18.79 -15.71 4.23
C GLN A 204 -18.99 -15.96 2.72
N ARG A 205 -18.12 -16.78 2.10
CA ARG A 205 -18.26 -17.20 0.69
C ARG A 205 -19.46 -18.11 0.45
N GLU A 206 -19.77 -18.99 1.40
CA GLU A 206 -20.93 -19.90 1.32
C GLU A 206 -22.28 -19.20 1.56
N VAL A 207 -22.27 -17.99 2.14
CA VAL A 207 -23.48 -17.27 2.59
C VAL A 207 -23.87 -16.12 1.66
N ASP A 208 -23.01 -15.69 0.72
CA ASP A 208 -23.31 -14.60 -0.22
C ASP A 208 -24.07 -15.12 -1.46
N PRO A 209 -25.39 -14.86 -1.60
CA PRO A 209 -26.18 -15.31 -2.74
C PRO A 209 -25.90 -14.50 -4.03
N ASP A 210 -25.19 -13.37 -3.93
CA ASP A 210 -24.85 -12.50 -5.06
C ASP A 210 -23.41 -12.78 -5.57
N TRP A 211 -22.80 -13.88 -5.11
CA TRP A 211 -21.48 -14.33 -5.54
C TRP A 211 -21.59 -15.16 -6.81
N GLU A 212 -21.26 -14.57 -7.97
CA GLU A 212 -21.20 -15.30 -9.24
C GLU A 212 -19.86 -16.06 -9.35
N GLU A 213 -19.91 -17.39 -9.32
CA GLU A 213 -18.84 -18.24 -9.84
C GLU A 213 -18.75 -18.06 -11.36
N ARG A 214 -17.60 -17.55 -11.79
CA ARG A 214 -17.11 -17.36 -13.17
C ARG A 214 -17.99 -17.86 -14.32
#